data_AF-A0A2V9LRI3-F1
#
_entry.id   AF-A0A2V9LRI3-F1
#
_cell.length_a   1.000
_cell.length_b   1.000
_cell.length_c   1.000
_cell.angle_alpha   90.00
_cell.angle_beta   90.00
_cell.angle_gamma   90.00
#
_symmetry.space_group_name_H-M   'P 1'
#
loop_
_entity.id
_entity.type
_entity.pdbx_description
1 polymer ?
#
loop_
_entity_poly.entity_id
_entity_poly.type
_entity_poly.pdbx_seq_one_letter_code
_entity_poly.pdbx_strand_id
1 'polypeptide(L)'
;MNKSWFPRALWGVVIVGPLLLCAHAGWAVPQRGITEPVQGADREVIRLIAASLASPQADVRQAALEWLARDAGADDERLIPAVFHLLRDKKAGVRNQALANLGWIYERHPSKRSGRRALLAIEKALANPADHAAALVAVDLVRGSAERGEYDENKGGAPRERLLSNPGIQKLVASLLTSRESSLRPELLQVVESSGLLQSLPAVVEAVGEALRDDDLTVRSNATDLLIAIGLKGTPAARAKAHPLLVAALQEGDPNVQLRISRALQLPIPPRKAAPPVLSMSGEKVSASDLPFDFNFFTAFVQPLFAKKYGGEACVDCHTPQANTTGKFRVLAPRADGHFALEESRVNFVSVLAVVDRENVEKSKLLLKPLDPRASEGKLHGETHDGGVSWSNQFDPDFRLVDGWLKGAKLEIPPQSQLDFAYFVEHVEPIFSTPGPDGFACINCHSTHAILHLESPETREGSFSIEQIANNYQSAHRVIDEAAPGNSFIVRKPTSPREGADGLAHAGGIRWTDKKESWQYRSLITWIGKRNLDAQ
;
A
#
# COMPACT_ATOMS: atom_id res chain seq x y z
N MET A 1 43.57 -36.74 14.73
CA MET A 1 44.39 -37.86 14.20
C MET A 1 43.60 -39.16 14.35
N ASN A 2 43.70 -40.02 13.34
CA ASN A 2 43.10 -41.36 13.15
C ASN A 2 41.61 -41.38 12.74
N LYS A 3 41.30 -41.62 11.45
CA LYS A 3 41.34 -42.88 10.64
C LYS A 3 40.07 -43.71 10.90
N SER A 4 39.04 -43.66 10.05
CA SER A 4 38.85 -44.27 8.71
C SER A 4 38.28 -45.70 8.76
N TRP A 5 37.24 -45.90 7.94
CA TRP A 5 36.89 -47.09 7.14
C TRP A 5 35.85 -48.14 7.64
N PHE A 6 34.71 -48.12 6.92
CA PHE A 6 33.73 -49.15 6.49
C PHE A 6 34.26 -50.61 6.27
N PRO A 7 33.47 -51.63 5.78
CA PRO A 7 31.99 -51.86 5.69
C PRO A 7 31.56 -53.33 6.01
N ARG A 8 30.25 -53.63 5.94
CA ARG A 8 29.58 -54.72 5.15
C ARG A 8 28.43 -55.45 5.85
N ALA A 9 27.34 -55.49 5.08
CA ALA A 9 26.10 -56.26 5.15
C ALA A 9 26.18 -57.71 5.62
N LEU A 10 25.06 -58.21 6.18
CA LEU A 10 24.48 -59.51 5.86
C LEU A 10 23.00 -59.59 6.27
N TRP A 11 22.27 -60.38 5.48
CA TRP A 11 20.82 -60.60 5.39
C TRP A 11 20.17 -61.35 6.57
N GLY A 12 18.83 -61.26 6.68
CA GLY A 12 18.02 -62.22 7.45
C GLY A 12 16.50 -61.97 7.49
N VAL A 13 15.78 -62.41 6.45
CA VAL A 13 14.50 -63.19 6.45
C VAL A 13 13.33 -62.80 7.39
N VAL A 14 12.26 -62.19 6.85
CA VAL A 14 10.86 -62.68 6.61
C VAL A 14 10.05 -63.23 7.80
N ILE A 15 8.91 -62.59 8.12
CA ILE A 15 7.61 -63.25 8.44
C ILE A 15 6.44 -62.47 7.81
N VAL A 16 5.56 -63.21 7.14
CA VAL A 16 4.35 -62.87 6.38
C VAL A 16 3.13 -62.88 7.32
N GLY A 17 2.29 -61.84 7.39
CA GLY A 17 1.03 -61.62 6.63
C GLY A 17 -0.15 -61.39 7.61
N PRO A 18 -1.43 -61.21 7.19
CA PRO A 18 -1.98 -60.67 5.94
C PRO A 18 -3.06 -59.58 6.18
N LEU A 19 -3.45 -58.79 5.16
CA LEU A 19 -4.81 -58.25 5.03
C LEU A 19 -5.14 -57.84 3.58
N LEU A 20 -5.81 -58.78 2.91
CA LEU A 20 -6.86 -58.68 1.88
C LEU A 20 -6.97 -57.38 1.05
N LEU A 21 -6.58 -57.50 -0.22
CA LEU A 21 -7.03 -56.67 -1.35
C LEU A 21 -7.74 -57.56 -2.35
N CYS A 22 -9.02 -57.29 -2.60
CA CYS A 22 -9.79 -57.91 -3.68
C CYS A 22 -9.43 -57.22 -5.01
N ALA A 23 -8.84 -57.99 -5.93
CA ALA A 23 -8.74 -57.66 -7.35
C ALA A 23 -10.03 -58.06 -8.09
N HIS A 24 -10.29 -57.48 -9.27
CA HIS A 24 -10.77 -58.13 -10.52
C HIS A 24 -10.61 -57.08 -11.64
N ALA A 25 -9.60 -57.21 -12.51
CA ALA A 25 -9.62 -57.92 -13.80
C ALA A 25 -9.64 -56.91 -14.97
N GLY A 26 -8.44 -56.51 -15.40
CA GLY A 26 -8.23 -55.68 -16.59
C GLY A 26 -8.32 -56.51 -17.87
N TRP A 27 -9.11 -56.02 -18.82
CA TRP A 27 -9.06 -56.46 -20.21
C TRP A 27 -8.16 -55.49 -20.99
N ALA A 28 -7.08 -56.03 -21.54
CA ALA A 28 -6.17 -55.32 -22.41
C ALA A 28 -6.85 -55.00 -23.75
N VAL A 29 -6.84 -53.72 -24.13
CA VAL A 29 -7.14 -53.23 -25.49
C VAL A 29 -5.82 -52.75 -26.10
N PRO A 30 -5.53 -53.02 -27.39
CA PRO A 30 -4.19 -52.82 -27.94
C PRO A 30 -3.85 -51.33 -27.98
N GLN A 31 -2.67 -50.97 -27.47
CA GLN A 31 -2.08 -49.67 -27.74
C GLN A 31 -1.70 -49.60 -29.23
N ARG A 32 -2.61 -49.09 -30.06
CA ARG A 32 -2.23 -48.44 -31.31
C ARG A 32 -1.53 -47.15 -30.94
N GLY A 33 -0.27 -47.03 -31.37
CA GLY A 33 0.52 -45.83 -31.20
C GLY A 33 -0.25 -44.60 -31.68
N ILE A 34 -0.37 -43.62 -30.79
CA ILE A 34 -0.73 -42.26 -31.17
C ILE A 34 0.59 -41.54 -31.41
N THR A 35 1.14 -41.75 -32.59
CA THR A 35 2.09 -40.84 -33.20
C THR A 35 1.30 -40.04 -34.24
N GLU A 36 0.67 -38.94 -33.84
CA GLU A 36 0.52 -37.69 -34.62
C GLU A 36 -0.07 -36.59 -33.72
N PRO A 37 0.42 -35.34 -33.79
CA PRO A 37 -0.19 -34.20 -33.13
C PRO A 37 -1.45 -33.78 -33.91
N VAL A 38 -2.64 -33.94 -33.31
CA VAL A 38 -3.87 -33.42 -33.94
C VAL A 38 -3.81 -31.89 -33.94
N GLN A 39 -3.62 -31.30 -35.12
CA GLN A 39 -3.77 -29.86 -35.36
C GLN A 39 -5.26 -29.54 -35.51
N GLY A 40 -5.77 -28.65 -34.65
CA GLY A 40 -7.11 -28.06 -34.72
C GLY A 40 -8.17 -28.83 -33.92
N ALA A 41 -8.98 -28.10 -33.14
CA ALA A 41 -10.18 -28.65 -32.50
C ALA A 41 -11.13 -29.28 -33.54
N ASP A 42 -11.88 -30.32 -33.13
CA ASP A 42 -12.93 -30.95 -33.93
C ASP A 42 -13.85 -29.89 -34.57
N ARG A 43 -14.22 -30.08 -35.84
CA ARG A 43 -15.11 -29.16 -36.58
C ARG A 43 -16.39 -28.87 -35.81
N GLU A 44 -16.93 -29.84 -35.07
CA GLU A 44 -18.14 -29.62 -34.26
C GLU A 44 -17.84 -28.77 -33.02
N VAL A 45 -16.69 -28.96 -32.36
CA VAL A 45 -16.26 -28.11 -31.24
C VAL A 45 -16.10 -26.66 -31.68
N ILE A 46 -15.49 -26.42 -32.84
CA ILE A 46 -15.35 -25.06 -33.39
C ILE A 46 -16.71 -24.44 -33.68
N ARG A 47 -17.66 -25.22 -34.21
CA ARG A 47 -19.03 -24.75 -34.47
C ARG A 47 -19.75 -24.37 -33.17
N LEU A 48 -19.61 -25.18 -32.12
CA LEU A 48 -20.19 -24.93 -30.80
C LEU A 48 -19.58 -23.69 -30.13
N ILE A 49 -18.27 -23.53 -30.20
CA ILE A 49 -17.58 -22.35 -29.65
C ILE A 49 -17.98 -21.09 -30.44
N ALA A 50 -18.03 -21.15 -31.77
CA ALA A 50 -18.50 -20.04 -32.58
C ALA A 50 -19.94 -19.63 -32.23
N ALA A 51 -20.83 -20.61 -32.02
CA ALA A 51 -22.20 -20.35 -31.55
C ALA A 51 -22.22 -19.73 -30.14
N SER A 52 -21.34 -20.19 -29.24
CA SER A 52 -21.23 -19.68 -27.87
C SER A 52 -20.71 -18.23 -27.84
N LEU A 53 -19.74 -17.89 -28.68
CA LEU A 53 -19.25 -16.50 -28.85
C LEU A 53 -20.33 -15.58 -29.42
N ALA A 54 -21.29 -16.12 -30.19
CA ALA A 54 -22.43 -15.39 -30.74
C ALA A 54 -23.68 -15.41 -29.82
N SER A 55 -23.58 -16.03 -28.63
CA SER A 55 -24.72 -16.17 -27.72
C SER A 55 -25.31 -14.82 -27.30
N PRO A 56 -26.65 -14.69 -27.16
CA PRO A 56 -27.25 -13.49 -26.57
C PRO A 56 -26.84 -13.29 -25.11
N GLN A 57 -26.50 -14.37 -24.39
CA GLN A 57 -26.13 -14.35 -22.98
C GLN A 57 -24.65 -14.02 -22.81
N ALA A 58 -24.34 -13.03 -21.96
CA ALA A 58 -22.98 -12.48 -21.85
C ALA A 58 -22.01 -13.41 -21.12
N ASP A 59 -22.50 -14.14 -20.13
CA ASP A 59 -21.80 -15.21 -19.41
C ASP A 59 -21.33 -16.33 -20.34
N VAL A 60 -22.19 -16.76 -21.27
CA VAL A 60 -21.84 -17.77 -22.28
C VAL A 60 -20.73 -17.27 -23.20
N ARG A 61 -20.78 -16.00 -23.63
CA ARG A 61 -19.70 -15.39 -24.43
C ARG A 61 -18.39 -15.30 -23.66
N GLN A 62 -18.46 -14.91 -22.39
CA GLN A 62 -17.29 -14.80 -21.52
C GLN A 62 -16.66 -16.18 -21.25
N ALA A 63 -17.44 -17.20 -20.94
CA ALA A 63 -16.97 -18.56 -20.74
C ALA A 63 -16.32 -19.14 -22.01
N ALA A 64 -16.89 -18.86 -23.18
CA ALA A 64 -16.29 -19.26 -24.46
C ALA A 64 -14.92 -18.58 -24.69
N LEU A 65 -14.82 -17.28 -24.41
CA LEU A 65 -13.55 -16.55 -24.50
C LEU A 65 -12.51 -17.02 -23.46
N GLU A 66 -12.94 -17.40 -22.27
CA GLU A 66 -12.05 -17.96 -21.23
C GLU A 66 -11.50 -19.32 -21.63
N TRP A 67 -12.35 -20.19 -22.19
CA TRP A 67 -11.93 -21.47 -22.74
C TRP A 67 -10.91 -21.31 -23.88
N LEU A 68 -11.18 -20.38 -24.81
CA LEU A 68 -10.24 -20.06 -25.91
C LEU A 68 -8.86 -19.62 -25.41
N ALA A 69 -8.80 -18.88 -24.30
CA ALA A 69 -7.54 -18.40 -23.74
C ALA A 69 -6.74 -19.52 -23.05
N ARG A 70 -7.39 -20.59 -22.60
CA ARG A 70 -6.78 -21.69 -21.83
C ARG A 70 -6.40 -22.90 -22.68
N ASP A 71 -7.16 -23.21 -23.73
CA ASP A 71 -6.97 -24.44 -24.50
C ASP A 71 -6.02 -24.23 -25.71
N ALA A 72 -4.90 -24.94 -25.74
CA ALA A 72 -3.94 -24.90 -26.84
C ALA A 72 -4.52 -25.47 -28.16
N GLY A 73 -5.51 -26.37 -28.09
CA GLY A 73 -6.25 -26.89 -29.24
C GLY A 73 -7.23 -25.89 -29.86
N ALA A 74 -7.46 -24.75 -29.21
CA ALA A 74 -8.34 -23.68 -29.67
C ALA A 74 -7.70 -22.71 -30.68
N ASP A 75 -6.47 -22.96 -31.14
CA ASP A 75 -5.79 -22.17 -32.16
C ASP A 75 -6.43 -22.35 -33.56
N ASP A 76 -7.61 -21.74 -33.76
CA ASP A 76 -8.32 -21.78 -35.02
C ASP A 76 -8.65 -20.37 -35.54
N GLU A 77 -8.17 -20.06 -36.75
CA GLU A 77 -8.37 -18.75 -37.37
C GLU A 77 -9.84 -18.39 -37.62
N ARG A 78 -10.73 -19.38 -37.71
CA ARG A 78 -12.17 -19.16 -37.93
C ARG A 78 -12.83 -18.49 -36.72
N LEU A 79 -12.26 -18.64 -35.53
CA LEU A 79 -12.77 -18.06 -34.28
C LEU A 79 -12.27 -16.64 -34.04
N ILE A 80 -11.12 -16.27 -34.62
CA ILE A 80 -10.48 -14.96 -34.43
C ILE A 80 -11.42 -13.77 -34.79
N PRO A 81 -12.18 -13.78 -35.92
CA PRO A 81 -13.11 -12.70 -36.22
C PRO A 81 -14.17 -12.48 -35.14
N ALA A 82 -14.65 -13.55 -34.50
CA ALA A 82 -15.62 -13.47 -33.41
C ALA A 82 -14.99 -12.82 -32.17
N VAL A 83 -13.75 -13.18 -31.81
CA VAL A 83 -13.01 -12.51 -30.72
C VAL A 83 -12.89 -11.01 -30.98
N PHE A 84 -12.49 -10.60 -32.19
CA PHE A 84 -12.41 -9.17 -32.54
C PHE A 84 -13.76 -8.45 -32.52
N HIS A 85 -14.87 -9.14 -32.85
CA HIS A 85 -16.21 -8.57 -32.74
C HIS A 85 -16.56 -8.27 -31.27
N LEU A 86 -16.20 -9.18 -30.35
CA LEU A 86 -16.48 -9.07 -28.93
C LEU A 86 -15.66 -8.00 -28.19
N LEU A 87 -14.61 -7.44 -28.80
CA LEU A 87 -13.97 -6.21 -28.30
C LEU A 87 -14.94 -5.01 -28.25
N ARG A 88 -16.08 -5.08 -28.96
CA ARG A 88 -17.13 -4.04 -28.97
C ARG A 88 -18.40 -4.48 -28.23
N ASP A 89 -18.31 -5.54 -27.43
CA ASP A 89 -19.45 -6.05 -26.68
C ASP A 89 -20.03 -5.00 -25.72
N LYS A 90 -21.34 -5.04 -25.50
CA LYS A 90 -22.01 -4.13 -24.56
C LYS A 90 -21.53 -4.34 -23.12
N LYS A 91 -21.13 -5.55 -22.75
CA LYS A 91 -20.67 -5.92 -21.41
C LYS A 91 -19.16 -5.82 -21.29
N ALA A 92 -18.67 -5.10 -20.29
CA ALA A 92 -17.25 -4.88 -20.07
C ALA A 92 -16.47 -6.18 -19.81
N GLY A 93 -17.01 -7.12 -19.03
CA GLY A 93 -16.37 -8.42 -18.78
C GLY A 93 -16.09 -9.21 -20.06
N VAL A 94 -17.02 -9.18 -21.02
CA VAL A 94 -16.83 -9.82 -22.34
C VAL A 94 -15.75 -9.10 -23.16
N ARG A 95 -15.75 -7.75 -23.18
CA ARG A 95 -14.70 -6.99 -23.86
C ARG A 95 -13.31 -7.27 -23.28
N ASN A 96 -13.20 -7.32 -21.96
CA ASN A 96 -11.94 -7.57 -21.25
C ASN A 96 -11.43 -8.99 -21.51
N GLN A 97 -12.32 -9.99 -21.49
CA GLN A 97 -11.93 -11.36 -21.82
C GLN A 97 -11.55 -11.50 -23.31
N ALA A 98 -12.22 -10.76 -24.21
CA ALA A 98 -11.85 -10.71 -25.62
C ALA A 98 -10.48 -10.04 -25.83
N LEU A 99 -10.17 -9.01 -25.03
CA LEU A 99 -8.86 -8.37 -25.01
C LEU A 99 -7.77 -9.34 -24.53
N ALA A 100 -8.02 -10.12 -23.48
CA ALA A 100 -7.07 -11.13 -22.98
C ALA A 100 -6.73 -12.19 -24.05
N ASN A 101 -7.66 -12.53 -24.93
CA ASN A 101 -7.40 -13.45 -26.05
C ASN A 101 -6.46 -12.87 -27.12
N LEU A 102 -6.20 -11.55 -27.14
CA LEU A 102 -5.31 -10.95 -28.13
C LEU A 102 -3.84 -11.35 -27.94
N GLY A 103 -3.44 -11.72 -26.72
CA GLY A 103 -2.07 -12.17 -26.42
C GLY A 103 -1.68 -13.40 -27.24
N TRP A 104 -2.43 -14.49 -27.10
CA TRP A 104 -2.16 -15.71 -27.87
C TRP A 104 -2.37 -15.50 -29.38
N ILE A 105 -3.32 -14.66 -29.81
CA ILE A 105 -3.53 -14.36 -31.24
C ILE A 105 -2.27 -13.71 -31.84
N TYR A 106 -1.68 -12.75 -31.12
CA TYR A 106 -0.43 -12.12 -31.56
C TYR A 106 0.74 -13.10 -31.53
N GLU A 107 0.86 -13.90 -30.46
CA GLU A 107 1.97 -14.85 -30.29
C GLU A 107 1.97 -15.96 -31.34
N ARG A 108 0.80 -16.51 -31.66
CA ARG A 108 0.65 -17.61 -32.63
C ARG A 108 0.59 -17.12 -34.08
N HIS A 109 0.08 -15.90 -34.33
CA HIS A 109 -0.12 -15.35 -35.69
C HIS A 109 0.57 -13.99 -35.95
N PRO A 110 1.84 -13.81 -35.56
CA PRO A 110 2.55 -12.52 -35.53
C PRO A 110 2.64 -11.83 -36.91
N SER A 111 2.89 -12.60 -37.97
CA SER A 111 3.06 -12.09 -39.33
C SER A 111 1.73 -11.92 -40.08
N LYS A 112 0.62 -12.43 -39.53
CA LYS A 112 -0.69 -12.39 -40.17
C LYS A 112 -1.40 -11.07 -39.89
N ARG A 113 -2.47 -10.80 -40.64
CA ARG A 113 -3.32 -9.63 -40.41
C ARG A 113 -3.98 -9.68 -39.02
N SER A 114 -4.32 -10.87 -38.53
CA SER A 114 -4.87 -11.10 -37.19
C SER A 114 -3.91 -10.67 -36.08
N GLY A 115 -2.66 -11.14 -36.10
CA GLY A 115 -1.65 -10.75 -35.11
C GLY A 115 -1.35 -9.25 -35.13
N ARG A 116 -1.19 -8.64 -36.31
CA ARG A 116 -1.00 -7.17 -36.43
C ARG A 116 -2.18 -6.38 -35.86
N ARG A 117 -3.41 -6.84 -36.06
CA ARG A 117 -4.61 -6.23 -35.48
C ARG A 117 -4.69 -6.44 -33.96
N ALA A 118 -4.26 -7.60 -33.47
CA ALA A 118 -4.23 -7.91 -32.04
C ALA A 118 -3.26 -6.98 -31.33
N LEU A 119 -2.03 -6.84 -31.85
CA LEU A 119 -1.04 -5.89 -31.36
C LEU A 119 -1.59 -4.46 -31.28
N LEU A 120 -2.17 -3.95 -32.38
CA LEU A 120 -2.72 -2.59 -32.42
C LEU A 120 -3.83 -2.37 -31.38
N ALA A 121 -4.65 -3.39 -31.11
CA ALA A 121 -5.69 -3.32 -30.10
C ALA A 121 -5.12 -3.37 -28.67
N ILE A 122 -4.07 -4.15 -28.42
CA ILE A 122 -3.33 -4.14 -27.15
C ILE A 122 -2.67 -2.76 -26.93
N GLU A 123 -1.99 -2.21 -27.94
CA GLU A 123 -1.40 -0.86 -27.88
C GLU A 123 -2.46 0.20 -27.57
N LYS A 124 -3.62 0.12 -28.23
CA LYS A 124 -4.73 1.04 -27.98
C LYS A 124 -5.31 0.92 -26.57
N ALA A 125 -5.38 -0.30 -26.03
CA ALA A 125 -5.86 -0.52 -24.67
C ALA A 125 -4.88 0.05 -23.64
N LEU A 126 -3.57 -0.18 -23.81
CA LEU A 126 -2.51 0.43 -22.98
C LEU A 126 -2.53 1.96 -23.05
N ALA A 127 -2.76 2.52 -24.24
CA ALA A 127 -2.76 3.97 -24.47
C ALA A 127 -4.06 4.67 -24.03
N ASN A 128 -5.08 3.94 -23.54
CA ASN A 128 -6.37 4.52 -23.16
C ASN A 128 -6.62 4.43 -21.64
N PRO A 129 -6.10 5.38 -20.85
CA PRO A 129 -6.23 5.35 -19.40
C PRO A 129 -7.68 5.50 -18.91
N ALA A 130 -8.60 5.98 -19.75
CA ALA A 130 -10.03 6.11 -19.40
C ALA A 130 -10.74 4.75 -19.23
N ASP A 131 -10.21 3.67 -19.82
CA ASP A 131 -10.72 2.30 -19.62
C ASP A 131 -9.68 1.50 -18.82
N HIS A 132 -9.58 1.83 -17.53
CA HIS A 132 -8.56 1.28 -16.63
C HIS A 132 -8.58 -0.25 -16.57
N ALA A 133 -9.76 -0.88 -16.60
CA ALA A 133 -9.89 -2.33 -16.59
C ALA A 133 -9.32 -2.98 -17.86
N ALA A 134 -9.56 -2.37 -19.04
CA ALA A 134 -8.95 -2.83 -20.28
C ALA A 134 -7.42 -2.60 -20.29
N ALA A 135 -6.96 -1.50 -19.71
CA ALA A 135 -5.54 -1.19 -19.61
C ALA A 135 -4.81 -2.20 -18.69
N LEU A 136 -5.39 -2.59 -17.55
CA LEU A 136 -4.84 -3.64 -16.68
C LEU A 136 -4.74 -4.99 -17.38
N VAL A 137 -5.78 -5.39 -18.13
CA VAL A 137 -5.72 -6.62 -18.94
C VAL A 137 -4.56 -6.55 -19.94
N ALA A 138 -4.37 -5.40 -20.58
CA ALA A 138 -3.26 -5.24 -21.52
C ALA A 138 -1.89 -5.26 -20.82
N VAL A 139 -1.77 -4.69 -19.61
CA VAL A 139 -0.57 -4.81 -18.77
C VAL A 139 -0.31 -6.27 -18.37
N ASP A 140 -1.35 -7.03 -18.00
CA ASP A 140 -1.23 -8.45 -17.67
C ASP A 140 -0.74 -9.29 -18.86
N LEU A 141 -1.16 -8.96 -20.09
CA LEU A 141 -0.63 -9.59 -21.31
C LEU A 141 0.86 -9.29 -21.49
N VAL A 142 1.25 -8.04 -21.27
CA VAL A 142 2.65 -7.61 -21.36
C VAL A 142 3.49 -8.25 -20.25
N ARG A 143 2.97 -8.35 -19.02
CA ARG A 143 3.59 -9.04 -17.88
C ARG A 143 3.75 -10.52 -18.14
N GLY A 144 2.71 -11.16 -18.66
CA GLY A 144 2.76 -12.56 -19.08
C GLY A 144 3.91 -12.80 -20.06
N SER A 145 4.10 -11.89 -21.03
CA SER A 145 5.24 -11.94 -21.96
C SER A 145 6.61 -11.71 -21.29
N ALA A 146 6.69 -11.05 -20.13
CA ALA A 146 7.91 -10.85 -19.35
C ALA A 146 8.26 -12.08 -18.50
N GLU A 147 7.29 -12.55 -17.69
CA GLU A 147 7.47 -13.64 -16.72
C GLU A 147 7.69 -15.00 -17.38
N ARG A 148 7.01 -15.24 -18.51
CA ARG A 148 6.99 -16.54 -19.20
C ARG A 148 7.01 -16.33 -20.71
N GLY A 149 7.76 -17.19 -21.42
CA GLY A 149 7.62 -17.31 -22.87
C GLY A 149 6.48 -18.25 -23.28
N GLU A 150 5.66 -18.73 -22.34
CA GLU A 150 4.71 -19.83 -22.59
C GLU A 150 3.42 -19.62 -21.79
N TYR A 151 2.31 -19.43 -22.53
CA TYR A 151 0.95 -19.82 -22.14
C TYR A 151 0.72 -21.34 -22.41
N ASP A 152 1.78 -22.14 -22.37
CA ASP A 152 1.73 -23.56 -22.74
C ASP A 152 2.74 -24.34 -21.90
N GLU A 153 2.27 -25.01 -20.84
CA GLU A 153 3.11 -25.91 -20.04
C GLU A 153 3.53 -27.18 -20.82
N ASN A 154 3.05 -27.35 -22.06
CA ASN A 154 3.19 -28.59 -22.82
C ASN A 154 3.71 -28.46 -24.26
N LYS A 155 3.95 -27.26 -24.80
CA LYS A 155 4.63 -27.11 -26.12
C LYS A 155 5.57 -25.92 -26.16
N GLY A 156 6.84 -26.25 -26.38
CA GLY A 156 7.95 -25.32 -26.49
C GLY A 156 7.68 -24.09 -27.38
N GLY A 157 7.96 -22.92 -26.81
CA GLY A 157 8.72 -21.88 -27.48
C GLY A 157 7.94 -20.82 -28.26
N ALA A 158 7.08 -20.03 -27.60
CA ALA A 158 7.04 -18.63 -28.00
C ALA A 158 8.31 -17.95 -27.46
N PRO A 159 9.00 -17.10 -28.24
CA PRO A 159 10.16 -16.40 -27.73
C PRO A 159 9.75 -15.60 -26.50
N ARG A 160 10.45 -15.78 -25.37
CA ARG A 160 10.32 -14.88 -24.20
C ARG A 160 10.32 -13.43 -24.71
N GLU A 161 9.45 -12.61 -24.14
CA GLU A 161 9.39 -11.18 -24.45
C GLU A 161 8.93 -10.85 -25.89
N ARG A 162 8.15 -11.71 -26.58
CA ARG A 162 7.69 -11.43 -27.96
C ARG A 162 6.83 -10.17 -28.09
N LEU A 163 5.88 -9.93 -27.18
CA LEU A 163 5.10 -8.68 -27.15
C LEU A 163 6.02 -7.50 -26.79
N LEU A 164 6.89 -7.72 -25.80
CA LEU A 164 7.85 -6.74 -25.31
C LEU A 164 8.97 -6.40 -26.30
N SER A 165 9.20 -7.24 -27.32
CA SER A 165 10.14 -6.98 -28.41
C SER A 165 9.59 -5.94 -29.39
N ASN A 166 8.28 -5.63 -29.32
CA ASN A 166 7.69 -4.62 -30.18
C ASN A 166 8.08 -3.20 -29.72
N PRO A 167 8.68 -2.35 -30.59
CA PRO A 167 9.09 -1.01 -30.21
C PRO A 167 7.95 -0.07 -29.78
N GLY A 168 6.73 -0.29 -30.28
CA GLY A 168 5.53 0.45 -29.88
C GLY A 168 5.16 0.17 -28.43
N ILE A 169 5.12 -1.11 -28.05
CA ILE A 169 4.89 -1.54 -26.67
C ILE A 169 5.98 -1.03 -25.74
N GLN A 170 7.27 -1.15 -26.12
CA GLN A 170 8.39 -0.61 -25.33
C GLN A 170 8.25 0.89 -25.06
N LYS A 171 7.90 1.67 -26.09
CA LYS A 171 7.66 3.11 -25.97
C LYS A 171 6.46 3.43 -25.08
N LEU A 172 5.37 2.66 -25.18
CA LEU A 172 4.19 2.82 -24.34
C LEU A 172 4.52 2.52 -22.87
N VAL A 173 5.23 1.42 -22.58
CA VAL A 173 5.67 1.09 -21.22
C VAL A 173 6.52 2.23 -20.63
N ALA A 174 7.52 2.71 -21.37
CA ALA A 174 8.34 3.84 -20.93
C ALA A 174 7.49 5.11 -20.70
N SER A 175 6.60 5.45 -21.65
CA SER A 175 5.73 6.63 -21.55
C SER A 175 4.78 6.57 -20.34
N LEU A 176 4.21 5.40 -20.05
CA LEU A 176 3.28 5.21 -18.94
C LEU A 176 4.01 5.21 -17.60
N LEU A 177 5.23 4.69 -17.53
CA LEU A 177 6.08 4.81 -16.34
C LEU A 177 6.48 6.27 -16.09
N THR A 178 6.81 7.03 -17.14
CA THR A 178 7.15 8.46 -17.02
C THR A 178 5.96 9.33 -16.61
N SER A 179 4.73 8.96 -16.96
CA SER A 179 3.52 9.78 -16.69
C SER A 179 3.03 9.68 -15.25
N ARG A 180 3.10 10.79 -14.47
CA ARG A 180 2.75 10.82 -13.03
C ARG A 180 1.31 10.47 -12.71
N GLU A 181 0.42 10.75 -13.65
CA GLU A 181 -1.01 10.46 -13.54
C GLU A 181 -1.37 9.00 -13.85
N SER A 182 -0.39 8.17 -14.22
CA SER A 182 -0.63 6.79 -14.62
C SER A 182 -0.79 5.90 -13.39
N SER A 183 -2.01 5.44 -13.14
CA SER A 183 -2.32 4.45 -12.11
C SER A 183 -1.72 3.06 -12.37
N LEU A 184 -1.09 2.83 -13.53
CA LEU A 184 -0.54 1.53 -13.96
C LEU A 184 0.94 1.34 -13.57
N ARG A 185 1.55 2.35 -12.93
CA ARG A 185 2.97 2.33 -12.56
C ARG A 185 3.37 1.14 -11.69
N PRO A 186 2.61 0.76 -10.64
CA PRO A 186 2.96 -0.40 -9.81
C PRO A 186 3.08 -1.68 -10.63
N GLU A 187 2.11 -1.94 -11.51
CA GLU A 187 2.07 -3.13 -12.36
C GLU A 187 3.17 -3.07 -13.43
N LEU A 188 3.40 -1.90 -14.04
CA LEU A 188 4.45 -1.73 -15.04
C LEU A 188 5.86 -1.89 -14.46
N LEU A 189 6.10 -1.50 -13.20
CA LEU A 189 7.38 -1.77 -12.54
C LEU A 189 7.63 -3.28 -12.37
N GLN A 190 6.59 -4.06 -12.04
CA GLN A 190 6.69 -5.53 -11.98
C GLN A 190 6.97 -6.15 -13.37
N VAL A 191 6.38 -5.58 -14.43
CA VAL A 191 6.69 -5.98 -15.82
C VAL A 191 8.17 -5.77 -16.12
N VAL A 192 8.73 -4.60 -15.78
CA VAL A 192 10.15 -4.31 -16.02
C VAL A 192 11.05 -5.19 -15.15
N GLU A 193 10.70 -5.41 -13.88
CA GLU A 193 11.42 -6.33 -13.00
C GLU A 193 11.51 -7.75 -13.57
N SER A 194 10.44 -8.21 -14.22
CA SER A 194 10.36 -9.53 -14.84
C SER A 194 11.03 -9.63 -16.22
N SER A 195 11.43 -8.51 -16.83
CA SER A 195 11.95 -8.46 -18.20
C SER A 195 13.39 -7.94 -18.29
N GLY A 196 14.32 -8.84 -18.60
CA GLY A 196 15.71 -8.49 -18.87
C GLY A 196 15.86 -7.59 -20.11
N LEU A 197 15.01 -7.77 -21.13
CA LEU A 197 14.98 -6.89 -22.30
C LEU A 197 14.64 -5.46 -21.89
N LEU A 198 13.54 -5.25 -21.16
CA LEU A 198 13.13 -3.90 -20.73
C LEU A 198 14.19 -3.24 -19.82
N GLN A 199 14.79 -3.99 -18.90
CA GLN A 199 15.89 -3.51 -18.07
C GLN A 199 17.13 -3.09 -18.89
N SER A 200 17.29 -3.63 -20.10
CA SER A 200 18.41 -3.27 -20.99
C SER A 200 18.16 -1.99 -21.80
N LEU A 201 16.92 -1.50 -21.88
CA LEU A 201 16.54 -0.35 -22.69
C LEU A 201 16.76 0.97 -21.93
N PRO A 202 17.63 1.87 -22.42
CA PRO A 202 17.93 3.14 -21.73
C PRO A 202 16.69 3.97 -21.40
N ALA A 203 15.73 4.08 -22.32
CA ALA A 203 14.51 4.85 -22.13
C ALA A 203 13.61 4.28 -21.01
N VAL A 204 13.64 2.96 -20.81
CA VAL A 204 12.89 2.32 -19.72
C VAL A 204 13.59 2.54 -18.39
N VAL A 205 14.91 2.41 -18.33
CA VAL A 205 15.70 2.70 -17.13
C VAL A 205 15.50 4.15 -16.68
N GLU A 206 15.49 5.10 -17.62
CA GLU A 206 15.17 6.51 -17.35
C GLU A 206 13.73 6.68 -16.83
N ALA A 207 12.76 5.98 -17.41
CA ALA A 207 11.37 6.03 -16.95
C ALA A 207 11.19 5.44 -15.53
N VAL A 208 11.93 4.38 -15.17
CA VAL A 208 11.99 3.88 -13.78
C VAL A 208 12.62 4.93 -12.85
N GLY A 209 13.60 5.69 -13.33
CA GLY A 209 14.17 6.84 -12.62
C GLY A 209 13.12 7.89 -12.25
N GLU A 210 12.20 8.21 -13.16
CA GLU A 210 11.10 9.16 -12.87
C GLU A 210 10.14 8.65 -11.79
N ALA A 211 9.97 7.31 -11.66
CA ALA A 211 9.17 6.68 -10.62
C ALA A 211 9.79 6.79 -9.22
N LEU A 212 11.07 7.17 -9.09
CA LEU A 212 11.67 7.50 -7.78
C LEU A 212 11.07 8.76 -7.14
N ARG A 213 10.35 9.58 -7.92
CA ARG A 213 9.69 10.81 -7.48
C ARG A 213 8.16 10.67 -7.47
N ASP A 214 7.66 9.44 -7.41
CA ASP A 214 6.23 9.15 -7.29
C ASP A 214 5.70 9.51 -5.90
N ASP A 215 4.42 9.83 -5.79
CA ASP A 215 3.77 10.12 -4.49
C ASP A 215 3.51 8.81 -3.71
N ASP A 216 3.32 7.69 -4.39
CA ASP A 216 3.15 6.35 -3.80
C ASP A 216 4.49 5.76 -3.35
N LEU A 217 4.60 5.45 -2.05
CA LEU A 217 5.80 4.87 -1.43
C LEU A 217 6.18 3.50 -2.01
N THR A 218 5.20 2.69 -2.39
CA THR A 218 5.39 1.37 -3.00
C THR A 218 6.02 1.53 -4.38
N VAL A 219 5.55 2.50 -5.16
CA VAL A 219 6.13 2.82 -6.48
C VAL A 219 7.58 3.26 -6.34
N ARG A 220 7.87 4.19 -5.41
CA ARG A 220 9.25 4.64 -5.13
C ARG A 220 10.15 3.49 -4.67
N SER A 221 9.66 2.63 -3.78
CA SER A 221 10.38 1.47 -3.26
C SER A 221 10.73 0.48 -4.39
N ASN A 222 9.75 0.12 -5.20
CA ASN A 222 9.92 -0.84 -6.30
C ASN A 222 10.87 -0.28 -7.37
N ALA A 223 10.74 0.99 -7.73
CA ALA A 223 11.64 1.66 -8.66
C ALA A 223 13.09 1.68 -8.14
N THR A 224 13.26 1.89 -6.83
CA THR A 224 14.57 1.88 -6.17
C THR A 224 15.22 0.50 -6.22
N ASP A 225 14.50 -0.52 -5.78
CA ASP A 225 15.01 -1.90 -5.74
C ASP A 225 15.36 -2.39 -7.16
N LEU A 226 14.55 -2.02 -8.16
CA LEU A 226 14.79 -2.31 -9.57
C LEU A 226 16.04 -1.59 -10.11
N LEU A 227 16.21 -0.29 -9.85
CA LEU A 227 17.41 0.43 -10.29
C LEU A 227 18.69 -0.08 -9.63
N ILE A 228 18.61 -0.49 -8.36
CA ILE A 228 19.71 -1.18 -7.67
C ILE A 228 20.05 -2.49 -8.38
N ALA A 229 19.05 -3.32 -8.68
CA ALA A 229 19.25 -4.58 -9.38
C ALA A 229 19.91 -4.38 -10.76
N ILE A 230 19.42 -3.39 -11.52
CA ILE A 230 20.00 -2.99 -12.82
C ILE A 230 21.42 -2.47 -12.65
N GLY A 231 21.69 -1.63 -11.64
CA GLY A 231 23.01 -1.09 -11.35
C GLY A 231 24.04 -2.17 -11.01
N LEU A 232 23.63 -3.21 -10.28
CA LEU A 232 24.51 -4.30 -9.87
C LEU A 232 24.69 -5.38 -10.96
N LYS A 233 23.62 -5.75 -11.66
CA LYS A 233 23.60 -6.96 -12.52
C LYS A 233 23.25 -6.69 -14.00
N GLY A 234 22.87 -5.47 -14.36
CA GLY A 234 22.43 -5.11 -15.71
C GLY A 234 23.54 -5.03 -16.76
N THR A 235 23.15 -4.84 -18.02
CA THR A 235 24.10 -4.63 -19.13
C THR A 235 24.96 -3.37 -18.89
N PRO A 236 26.15 -3.24 -19.51
CA PRO A 236 26.97 -2.03 -19.34
C PRO A 236 26.22 -0.73 -19.68
N ALA A 237 25.39 -0.73 -20.71
CA ALA A 237 24.59 0.43 -21.11
C ALA A 237 23.49 0.76 -20.07
N ALA A 238 22.79 -0.25 -19.56
CA ALA A 238 21.76 -0.07 -18.54
C ALA A 238 22.37 0.40 -17.20
N ARG A 239 23.52 -0.17 -16.81
CA ARG A 239 24.29 0.28 -15.64
C ARG A 239 24.71 1.74 -15.78
N ALA A 240 25.22 2.15 -16.94
CA ALA A 240 25.62 3.53 -17.19
C ALA A 240 24.45 4.54 -17.04
N LYS A 241 23.20 4.09 -17.22
CA LYS A 241 21.98 4.89 -16.98
C LYS A 241 21.48 4.82 -15.54
N ALA A 242 21.50 3.65 -14.92
CA ALA A 242 21.01 3.46 -13.56
C ALA A 242 21.89 4.18 -12.51
N HIS A 243 23.22 4.17 -12.67
CA HIS A 243 24.13 4.76 -11.67
C HIS A 243 23.89 6.26 -11.43
N PRO A 244 23.82 7.13 -12.46
CA PRO A 244 23.50 8.53 -12.26
C PRO A 244 22.15 8.77 -11.57
N LEU A 245 21.14 7.94 -11.86
CA LEU A 245 19.81 8.04 -11.23
C LEU A 245 19.88 7.68 -9.74
N LEU A 246 20.60 6.61 -9.38
CA LEU A 246 20.83 6.22 -7.98
C LEU A 246 21.62 7.30 -7.22
N VAL A 247 22.64 7.90 -7.86
CA VAL A 247 23.41 9.01 -7.27
C VAL A 247 22.54 10.24 -7.07
N ALA A 248 21.72 10.61 -8.07
CA ALA A 248 20.77 11.72 -7.95
C ALA A 248 19.76 11.44 -6.82
N ALA A 249 19.21 10.24 -6.75
CA ALA A 249 18.27 9.83 -5.70
C ALA A 249 18.88 9.90 -4.29
N LEU A 250 20.16 9.54 -4.17
CA LEU A 250 20.93 9.73 -2.93
C LEU A 250 21.06 11.21 -2.55
N GLN A 251 21.13 12.12 -3.52
CA GLN A 251 21.31 13.56 -3.29
C GLN A 251 19.99 14.32 -3.08
N GLU A 252 18.90 13.84 -3.67
CA GLU A 252 17.64 14.57 -3.65
C GLU A 252 17.00 14.56 -2.25
N GLY A 253 17.26 13.56 -1.39
CA GLY A 253 16.77 13.55 0.01
C GLY A 253 15.63 12.59 0.40
N ASP A 254 15.20 11.61 -0.42
CA ASP A 254 14.09 10.70 -0.05
C ASP A 254 14.62 9.66 0.93
N PRO A 255 14.21 9.67 2.21
CA PRO A 255 14.85 8.83 3.20
C PRO A 255 14.65 7.34 2.94
N ASN A 256 13.51 6.93 2.35
CA ASN A 256 13.25 5.54 2.04
C ASN A 256 14.16 5.06 0.90
N VAL A 257 14.21 5.85 -0.17
CA VAL A 257 15.04 5.59 -1.35
C VAL A 257 16.53 5.64 -0.98
N GLN A 258 16.97 6.67 -0.26
CA GLN A 258 18.35 6.82 0.23
C GLN A 258 18.78 5.63 1.08
N LEU A 259 17.95 5.22 2.03
CA LEU A 259 18.27 4.10 2.93
C LEU A 259 18.38 2.78 2.16
N ARG A 260 17.48 2.51 1.21
CA ARG A 260 17.53 1.31 0.36
C ARG A 260 18.81 1.28 -0.48
N ILE A 261 19.16 2.39 -1.13
CA ILE A 261 20.37 2.49 -1.95
C ILE A 261 21.63 2.34 -1.07
N SER A 262 21.71 3.08 0.04
CA SER A 262 22.84 3.02 0.97
C SER A 262 23.04 1.61 1.54
N ARG A 263 21.97 0.87 1.87
CA ARG A 263 22.06 -0.52 2.33
C ARG A 263 22.55 -1.45 1.22
N ALA A 264 21.93 -1.39 0.04
CA ALA A 264 22.25 -2.30 -1.05
C ALA A 264 23.67 -2.09 -1.58
N LEU A 265 24.16 -0.85 -1.56
CA LEU A 265 25.49 -0.47 -2.04
C LEU A 265 26.54 -0.29 -0.93
N GLN A 266 26.17 -0.53 0.33
CA GLN A 266 27.04 -0.35 1.51
C GLN A 266 27.66 1.05 1.60
N LEU A 267 26.89 2.08 1.22
CA LEU A 267 27.31 3.48 1.25
C LEU A 267 26.83 4.15 2.56
N PRO A 268 27.55 5.17 3.06
CA PRO A 268 27.04 6.03 4.13
C PRO A 268 25.69 6.65 3.75
N ILE A 269 24.79 6.81 4.71
CA ILE A 269 23.48 7.45 4.48
C ILE A 269 23.70 8.98 4.37
N PRO A 270 23.31 9.63 3.26
CA PRO A 270 23.43 11.08 3.11
C PRO A 270 22.60 11.85 4.14
N PRO A 271 23.05 13.03 4.63
CA PRO A 271 22.30 13.83 5.60
C PRO A 271 20.97 14.34 5.00
N ARG A 272 19.89 14.32 5.80
CA ARG A 272 18.56 14.79 5.36
C ARG A 272 18.59 16.28 4.99
N LYS A 273 17.99 16.62 3.84
CA LYS A 273 17.59 17.99 3.49
C LYS A 273 16.26 18.30 4.20
N ALA A 274 16.15 19.45 4.86
CA ALA A 274 14.92 19.86 5.55
C ALA A 274 13.83 20.28 4.54
N ALA A 275 12.58 19.89 4.77
CA ALA A 275 11.41 20.26 3.95
C ALA A 275 10.06 20.04 4.75
N PRO A 276 8.88 20.44 4.22
CA PRO A 276 7.63 20.76 4.95
C PRO A 276 6.47 19.73 4.79
N PRO A 277 5.35 19.77 5.56
CA PRO A 277 4.37 18.66 5.66
C PRO A 277 2.99 18.87 4.97
N VAL A 278 2.31 17.79 4.47
CA VAL A 278 0.85 17.39 4.58
C VAL A 278 0.59 15.90 4.08
N LEU A 279 -0.66 15.34 4.11
CA LEU A 279 -1.09 13.95 4.54
C LEU A 279 -1.97 13.07 3.57
N SER A 280 -2.43 11.80 3.91
CA SER A 280 -3.62 11.03 3.29
C SER A 280 -4.80 10.39 4.16
N MET A 281 -5.81 9.72 3.52
CA MET A 281 -7.28 9.41 3.81
C MET A 281 -7.74 7.90 3.69
N SER A 282 -8.93 7.44 4.18
CA SER A 282 -9.97 6.52 3.50
C SER A 282 -10.89 5.63 4.42
N GLY A 283 -12.13 5.27 4.00
CA GLY A 283 -13.11 4.33 4.68
C GLY A 283 -13.49 3.09 3.82
N GLU A 284 -14.26 2.02 4.18
CA GLU A 284 -15.18 1.62 5.30
C GLU A 284 -15.58 0.09 5.15
N LYS A 285 -16.22 -0.70 6.07
CA LYS A 285 -17.61 -0.72 6.68
C LYS A 285 -17.75 -1.74 7.87
N VAL A 286 -18.75 -1.81 8.80
CA VAL A 286 -19.48 -0.94 9.78
C VAL A 286 -20.18 -1.85 10.85
N SER A 287 -20.16 -1.52 12.17
CA SER A 287 -21.35 -1.34 13.06
C SER A 287 -21.14 -1.60 14.58
N ALA A 288 -21.59 -0.65 15.41
CA ALA A 288 -22.57 -0.81 16.52
C ALA A 288 -22.62 0.49 17.36
N SER A 289 -23.68 1.29 17.46
CA SER A 289 -25.01 1.29 16.84
C SER A 289 -25.60 2.72 16.99
N ASP A 290 -25.75 3.41 15.86
CA ASP A 290 -26.44 4.68 15.57
C ASP A 290 -25.99 6.03 16.18
N LEU A 291 -24.84 6.10 16.84
CA LEU A 291 -24.06 7.35 16.88
C LEU A 291 -22.58 7.03 16.58
N PRO A 292 -22.03 7.47 15.42
CA PRO A 292 -20.67 7.12 15.02
C PRO A 292 -19.59 7.89 15.80
N PHE A 293 -19.94 8.92 16.58
CA PHE A 293 -18.97 9.83 17.18
C PHE A 293 -18.44 9.32 18.52
N ASP A 294 -17.15 8.97 18.58
CA ASP A 294 -16.50 8.42 19.77
C ASP A 294 -16.05 9.50 20.75
N PHE A 295 -16.46 9.42 22.02
CA PHE A 295 -16.11 10.43 23.03
C PHE A 295 -14.62 10.45 23.34
N ASN A 296 -13.98 9.29 23.42
CA ASN A 296 -12.56 9.18 23.76
C ASN A 296 -11.69 9.75 22.63
N PHE A 297 -12.05 9.45 21.38
CA PHE A 297 -11.39 10.02 20.21
C PHE A 297 -11.56 11.54 20.18
N PHE A 298 -12.77 12.03 20.48
CA PHE A 298 -13.04 13.46 20.55
C PHE A 298 -12.13 14.17 21.56
N THR A 299 -12.04 13.67 22.80
CA THR A 299 -11.22 14.32 23.84
C THR A 299 -9.73 14.25 23.55
N ALA A 300 -9.29 13.23 22.83
CA ALA A 300 -7.90 13.03 22.46
C ALA A 300 -7.45 13.90 21.30
N PHE A 301 -8.27 14.00 20.26
CA PHE A 301 -7.81 14.49 18.97
C PHE A 301 -8.60 15.70 18.47
N VAL A 302 -9.92 15.77 18.71
CA VAL A 302 -10.76 16.85 18.18
C VAL A 302 -10.78 18.07 19.11
N GLN A 303 -11.05 17.84 20.38
CA GLN A 303 -11.20 18.91 21.37
C GLN A 303 -9.96 19.80 21.53
N PRO A 304 -8.72 19.26 21.53
CA PRO A 304 -7.52 20.10 21.63
C PRO A 304 -7.41 21.14 20.50
N LEU A 305 -7.98 20.86 19.32
CA LEU A 305 -7.96 21.77 18.18
C LEU A 305 -8.74 23.06 18.48
N PHE A 306 -9.69 23.05 19.41
CA PHE A 306 -10.45 24.24 19.76
C PHE A 306 -9.61 25.31 20.45
N ALA A 307 -8.52 24.92 21.11
CA ALA A 307 -7.56 25.83 21.74
C ALA A 307 -6.36 26.16 20.83
N LYS A 308 -6.22 25.47 19.69
CA LYS A 308 -5.12 25.68 18.75
C LYS A 308 -5.35 26.95 17.93
N LYS A 309 -4.29 27.77 17.80
CA LYS A 309 -4.28 28.97 16.95
C LYS A 309 -3.65 28.65 15.59
N TYR A 310 -4.27 29.14 14.52
CA TYR A 310 -3.86 28.93 13.13
C TYR A 310 -3.45 30.25 12.45
N GLY A 311 -2.80 31.14 13.22
CA GLY A 311 -2.49 32.51 12.81
C GLY A 311 -3.63 33.52 13.03
N GLY A 312 -4.86 33.05 13.28
CA GLY A 312 -6.01 33.81 13.77
C GLY A 312 -6.39 33.48 15.22
N GLU A 313 -7.64 33.76 15.59
CA GLU A 313 -8.19 33.38 16.90
C GLU A 313 -8.45 31.87 16.97
N ALA A 314 -8.29 31.27 18.16
CA ALA A 314 -8.68 29.88 18.39
C ALA A 314 -10.21 29.78 18.46
N CYS A 315 -10.76 28.56 18.33
CA CYS A 315 -12.20 28.38 18.45
C CYS A 315 -12.70 28.85 19.83
N VAL A 316 -11.97 28.56 20.91
CA VAL A 316 -12.34 28.97 22.27
C VAL A 316 -12.34 30.49 22.49
N ASP A 317 -11.52 31.23 21.73
CA ASP A 317 -11.46 32.70 21.83
C ASP A 317 -12.77 33.34 21.33
N CYS A 318 -13.46 32.68 20.40
CA CYS A 318 -14.72 33.14 19.82
C CYS A 318 -15.95 32.32 20.23
N HIS A 319 -15.82 31.09 20.70
CA HIS A 319 -16.95 30.18 20.98
C HIS A 319 -17.14 29.85 22.46
N THR A 320 -16.52 30.58 23.38
CA THR A 320 -16.84 30.47 24.80
C THR A 320 -18.22 31.04 25.13
N PRO A 321 -18.87 30.59 26.22
CA PRO A 321 -20.14 31.17 26.67
C PRO A 321 -20.11 32.69 26.88
N GLN A 322 -18.94 33.24 27.19
CA GLN A 322 -18.71 34.66 27.43
C GLN A 322 -18.39 35.45 26.14
N ALA A 323 -18.12 34.79 25.01
CA ALA A 323 -17.81 35.43 23.74
C ALA A 323 -19.08 35.90 23.01
N ASN A 324 -18.99 37.05 22.33
CA ASN A 324 -20.10 37.68 21.62
C ASN A 324 -20.30 37.12 20.19
N THR A 325 -20.52 35.82 20.11
CA THR A 325 -20.66 35.04 18.86
C THR A 325 -22.13 34.68 18.60
N THR A 326 -22.59 34.72 17.36
CA THR A 326 -23.94 34.25 17.00
C THR A 326 -23.92 32.77 16.64
N GLY A 327 -24.55 31.89 17.44
CA GLY A 327 -24.66 30.46 17.09
C GLY A 327 -24.87 29.53 18.27
N LYS A 328 -25.21 28.26 17.98
CA LYS A 328 -25.40 27.19 18.97
C LYS A 328 -24.10 26.52 19.41
N PHE A 329 -23.01 26.71 18.64
CA PHE A 329 -21.71 26.13 18.97
C PHE A 329 -21.04 26.90 20.11
N ARG A 330 -20.87 26.22 21.25
CA ARG A 330 -20.26 26.76 22.47
C ARG A 330 -19.32 25.78 23.13
N VAL A 331 -18.07 26.16 23.35
CA VAL A 331 -17.07 25.29 23.99
C VAL A 331 -16.44 26.01 25.17
N LEU A 332 -16.20 25.27 26.25
CA LEU A 332 -15.40 25.70 27.38
C LEU A 332 -13.93 25.67 26.99
N ALA A 333 -13.18 26.66 27.44
CA ALA A 333 -11.73 26.73 27.27
C ALA A 333 -11.03 25.73 28.20
N PRO A 334 -9.81 25.27 27.87
CA PRO A 334 -9.02 24.49 28.80
C PRO A 334 -8.66 25.34 30.03
N ARG A 335 -8.26 24.66 31.10
CA ARG A 335 -7.72 25.30 32.31
C ARG A 335 -6.38 25.97 32.02
N ALA A 336 -5.85 26.68 33.03
CA ALA A 336 -4.60 27.43 32.92
C ALA A 336 -3.37 26.54 32.61
N ASP A 337 -3.41 25.26 32.93
CA ASP A 337 -2.40 24.26 32.60
C ASP A 337 -2.54 23.69 31.17
N GLY A 338 -3.53 24.16 30.42
CA GLY A 338 -3.82 23.74 29.05
C GLY A 338 -4.68 22.48 28.95
N HIS A 339 -5.08 21.88 30.08
CA HIS A 339 -5.84 20.63 30.10
C HIS A 339 -7.34 20.87 30.25
N PHE A 340 -8.15 19.92 29.80
CA PHE A 340 -9.59 19.92 30.03
C PHE A 340 -9.98 18.98 31.16
N ALA A 341 -10.87 19.45 32.03
CA ALA A 341 -11.60 18.60 32.95
C ALA A 341 -12.48 17.61 32.19
N LEU A 342 -12.70 16.41 32.74
CA LEU A 342 -13.66 15.47 32.15
C LEU A 342 -15.06 16.09 31.96
N GLU A 343 -15.54 16.89 32.91
CA GLU A 343 -16.84 17.56 32.78
C GLU A 343 -16.84 18.65 31.70
N GLU A 344 -15.74 19.40 31.55
CA GLU A 344 -15.60 20.39 30.48
C GLU A 344 -15.66 19.70 29.11
N SER A 345 -14.97 18.56 28.99
CA SER A 345 -14.97 17.74 27.78
C SER A 345 -16.34 17.17 27.44
N ARG A 346 -17.13 16.74 28.44
CA ARG A 346 -18.52 16.30 28.23
C ARG A 346 -19.41 17.43 27.72
N VAL A 347 -19.29 18.62 28.30
CA VAL A 347 -20.03 19.81 27.86
C VAL A 347 -19.66 20.17 26.42
N ASN A 348 -18.36 20.17 26.10
CA ASN A 348 -17.86 20.44 24.77
C ASN A 348 -18.38 19.42 23.75
N PHE A 349 -18.35 18.13 24.09
CA PHE A 349 -18.84 17.06 23.23
C PHE A 349 -20.32 17.24 22.88
N VAL A 350 -21.18 17.45 23.88
CA VAL A 350 -22.63 17.65 23.66
C VAL A 350 -22.89 18.88 22.78
N SER A 351 -22.13 19.96 22.99
CA SER A 351 -22.24 21.18 22.19
C SER A 351 -21.84 20.98 20.73
N VAL A 352 -20.76 20.24 20.48
CA VAL A 352 -20.32 19.87 19.12
C VAL A 352 -21.40 19.05 18.43
N LEU A 353 -21.95 18.04 19.11
CA LEU A 353 -23.01 17.18 18.56
C LEU A 353 -24.28 17.94 18.18
N ALA A 354 -24.49 19.15 18.72
CA ALA A 354 -25.63 20.01 18.39
C ALA A 354 -25.46 20.77 17.06
N VAL A 355 -24.25 20.82 16.50
CA VAL A 355 -23.94 21.55 15.26
C VAL A 355 -23.42 20.66 14.12
N VAL A 356 -23.32 19.36 14.37
CA VAL A 356 -22.97 18.34 13.38
C VAL A 356 -24.20 17.99 12.53
N ASP A 357 -24.00 17.96 11.21
CA ASP A 357 -24.97 17.40 10.28
C ASP A 357 -24.79 15.87 10.25
N ARG A 358 -25.78 15.16 10.79
CA ARG A 358 -25.74 13.70 10.96
C ARG A 358 -26.10 12.94 9.69
N GLU A 359 -26.78 13.58 8.75
CA GLU A 359 -27.15 12.98 7.47
C GLU A 359 -26.03 13.16 6.45
N ASN A 360 -25.29 14.27 6.57
CA ASN A 360 -24.15 14.56 5.71
C ASN A 360 -23.02 15.21 6.53
N VAL A 361 -22.14 14.37 7.05
CA VAL A 361 -21.03 14.80 7.92
C VAL A 361 -20.12 15.83 7.26
N GLU A 362 -19.92 15.75 5.95
CA GLU A 362 -19.09 16.69 5.17
C GLU A 362 -19.73 18.09 5.03
N LYS A 363 -21.04 18.20 5.30
CA LYS A 363 -21.76 19.50 5.41
C LYS A 363 -21.79 20.06 6.83
N SER A 364 -21.21 19.36 7.80
CA SER A 364 -21.17 19.83 9.18
C SER A 364 -20.42 21.16 9.26
N LYS A 365 -21.04 22.13 9.93
CA LYS A 365 -20.41 23.45 10.15
C LYS A 365 -19.10 23.36 10.93
N LEU A 366 -18.94 22.31 11.71
CA LEU A 366 -17.68 21.97 12.40
C LEU A 366 -16.51 21.80 11.42
N LEU A 367 -16.77 21.28 10.21
CA LEU A 367 -15.78 21.15 9.13
C LEU A 367 -15.72 22.41 8.26
N LEU A 368 -16.88 22.98 7.90
CA LEU A 368 -16.91 24.03 6.88
C LEU A 368 -16.54 25.42 7.40
N LYS A 369 -16.85 25.76 8.66
CA LYS A 369 -16.52 27.10 9.19
C LYS A 369 -15.03 27.36 9.35
N PRO A 370 -14.22 26.40 9.81
CA PRO A 370 -12.78 26.61 9.93
C PRO A 370 -12.01 26.37 8.60
N LEU A 371 -12.66 25.80 7.57
CA LEU A 371 -12.07 25.56 6.25
C LEU A 371 -12.01 26.84 5.40
N ASP A 372 -10.98 27.03 4.57
CA ASP A 372 -10.89 28.19 3.67
C ASP A 372 -12.04 28.16 2.64
N PRO A 373 -12.90 29.20 2.56
CA PRO A 373 -13.92 29.30 1.50
C PRO A 373 -13.33 29.39 0.09
N ARG A 374 -12.04 29.67 -0.03
CA ARG A 374 -11.30 29.79 -1.31
C ARG A 374 -10.41 28.57 -1.57
N ALA A 375 -10.57 27.48 -0.83
CA ALA A 375 -9.81 26.24 -1.06
C ALA A 375 -9.90 25.84 -2.54
N SER A 376 -8.76 25.83 -3.24
CA SER A 376 -8.67 25.48 -4.66
C SER A 376 -8.45 23.99 -4.90
N GLU A 377 -8.13 23.25 -3.85
CA GLU A 377 -7.83 21.81 -3.88
C GLU A 377 -8.78 21.07 -2.93
N GLY A 378 -9.23 19.88 -3.35
CA GLY A 378 -10.24 19.10 -2.64
C GLY A 378 -11.66 19.30 -3.18
N LYS A 379 -12.61 18.54 -2.63
CA LYS A 379 -14.03 18.58 -3.03
C LYS A 379 -14.89 19.47 -2.14
N LEU A 380 -14.38 19.81 -0.95
CA LEU A 380 -15.05 20.65 0.03
C LEU A 380 -14.48 22.08 -0.01
N HIS A 381 -15.38 23.05 0.11
CA HIS A 381 -15.04 24.46 0.23
C HIS A 381 -15.62 24.98 1.54
N GLY A 382 -14.86 25.83 2.22
CA GLY A 382 -15.29 26.42 3.48
C GLY A 382 -16.45 27.39 3.35
N GLU A 383 -17.03 27.72 4.49
CA GLU A 383 -17.96 28.84 4.62
C GLU A 383 -17.24 30.06 5.17
N THR A 384 -17.79 31.25 4.92
CA THR A 384 -17.31 32.45 5.59
C THR A 384 -17.47 32.34 7.10
N HIS A 385 -16.41 32.68 7.84
CA HIS A 385 -16.34 32.59 9.29
C HIS A 385 -15.51 33.76 9.85
N ASP A 386 -16.09 34.51 10.78
CA ASP A 386 -15.47 35.74 11.31
C ASP A 386 -14.22 35.46 12.15
N GLY A 387 -14.10 34.25 12.72
CA GLY A 387 -12.92 33.79 13.45
C GLY A 387 -11.71 33.49 12.56
N GLY A 388 -11.88 33.55 11.23
CA GLY A 388 -10.83 33.28 10.26
C GLY A 388 -10.78 31.83 9.80
N VAL A 389 -9.71 31.52 9.07
CA VAL A 389 -9.44 30.21 8.47
C VAL A 389 -8.48 29.43 9.37
N SER A 390 -8.86 28.21 9.74
CA SER A 390 -8.02 27.25 10.46
C SER A 390 -7.36 26.25 9.52
N TRP A 391 -8.06 25.82 8.47
CA TRP A 391 -7.61 24.79 7.54
C TRP A 391 -7.66 25.30 6.11
N SER A 392 -6.56 25.13 5.38
CA SER A 392 -6.46 25.61 4.00
C SER A 392 -7.31 24.80 3.02
N ASN A 393 -7.44 23.49 3.25
CA ASN A 393 -8.26 22.57 2.46
C ASN A 393 -8.60 21.30 3.27
N GLN A 394 -9.42 20.41 2.68
CA GLN A 394 -9.85 19.14 3.31
C GLN A 394 -8.71 18.13 3.57
N PHE A 395 -7.49 18.42 3.10
CA PHE A 395 -6.33 17.58 3.30
C PHE A 395 -5.50 17.99 4.52
N ASP A 396 -5.90 19.06 5.21
CA ASP A 396 -5.28 19.50 6.45
C ASP A 396 -5.37 18.42 7.56
N PRO A 397 -4.32 18.24 8.38
CA PRO A 397 -4.28 17.27 9.48
C PRO A 397 -5.41 17.36 10.46
N ASP A 398 -5.68 18.58 10.87
CA ASP A 398 -6.62 18.82 11.92
C ASP A 398 -8.03 18.73 11.35
N PHE A 399 -8.22 19.12 10.07
CA PHE A 399 -9.45 18.82 9.34
C PHE A 399 -9.74 17.32 9.34
N ARG A 400 -8.75 16.48 9.02
CA ARG A 400 -8.94 15.03 8.90
C ARG A 400 -9.15 14.31 10.22
N LEU A 401 -8.63 14.82 11.33
CA LEU A 401 -9.02 14.34 12.65
C LEU A 401 -10.51 14.53 12.90
N VAL A 402 -11.02 15.72 12.60
CA VAL A 402 -12.44 16.04 12.78
C VAL A 402 -13.28 15.23 11.79
N ASP A 403 -12.90 15.16 10.52
CA ASP A 403 -13.60 14.39 9.49
C ASP A 403 -13.58 12.89 9.79
N GLY A 404 -12.45 12.34 10.21
CA GLY A 404 -12.30 10.94 10.61
C GLY A 404 -13.16 10.60 11.84
N TRP A 405 -13.16 11.46 12.86
CA TRP A 405 -14.08 11.32 14.00
C TRP A 405 -15.54 11.37 13.56
N LEU A 406 -15.89 12.30 12.67
CA LEU A 406 -17.25 12.39 12.13
C LEU A 406 -17.63 11.15 11.31
N LYS A 407 -16.65 10.50 10.67
CA LYS A 407 -16.78 9.25 9.91
C LYS A 407 -16.66 7.98 10.77
N GLY A 408 -16.47 8.13 12.08
CA GLY A 408 -16.58 7.02 13.04
C GLY A 408 -15.27 6.48 13.60
N ALA A 409 -14.16 7.23 13.51
CA ALA A 409 -12.92 6.86 14.18
C ALA A 409 -13.11 6.75 15.70
N LYS A 410 -12.47 5.75 16.33
CA LYS A 410 -12.64 5.41 17.75
C LYS A 410 -11.32 5.30 18.50
N LEU A 411 -11.36 5.57 19.81
CA LEU A 411 -10.25 5.35 20.73
C LEU A 411 -10.67 4.41 21.87
N GLU A 412 -10.12 3.20 21.89
CA GLU A 412 -10.44 2.16 22.87
C GLU A 412 -9.66 2.32 24.18
N ILE A 413 -9.69 3.52 24.78
CA ILE A 413 -9.02 3.85 26.04
C ILE A 413 -9.99 4.63 26.94
N PRO A 414 -10.14 4.28 28.23
CA PRO A 414 -10.96 5.05 29.14
C PRO A 414 -10.52 6.53 29.20
N PRO A 415 -11.44 7.51 29.19
CA PRO A 415 -11.09 8.94 29.20
C PRO A 415 -10.08 9.34 30.28
N GLN A 416 -10.23 8.80 31.50
CA GLN A 416 -9.36 9.12 32.64
C GLN A 416 -7.97 8.48 32.53
N SER A 417 -7.85 7.43 31.71
CA SER A 417 -6.57 6.77 31.42
C SER A 417 -5.87 7.39 30.22
N GLN A 418 -6.52 8.32 29.51
CA GLN A 418 -5.96 8.94 28.34
C GLN A 418 -4.73 9.80 28.71
N LEU A 419 -3.59 9.51 28.08
CA LEU A 419 -2.34 10.27 28.26
C LEU A 419 -2.30 11.49 27.34
N ASP A 420 -1.54 12.52 27.71
CA ASP A 420 -1.48 13.76 26.94
C ASP A 420 -0.98 13.51 25.50
N PHE A 421 -1.82 13.83 24.51
CA PHE A 421 -1.50 13.61 23.10
C PHE A 421 -0.54 14.68 22.54
N ALA A 422 -0.68 15.94 22.95
CA ALA A 422 0.21 17.01 22.49
C ALA A 422 1.66 16.75 22.96
N TYR A 423 1.81 16.33 24.21
CA TYR A 423 3.08 15.90 24.76
C TYR A 423 3.62 14.67 24.01
N PHE A 424 2.76 13.71 23.67
CA PHE A 424 3.16 12.56 22.88
C PHE A 424 3.76 12.98 21.53
N VAL A 425 3.03 13.79 20.76
CA VAL A 425 3.45 14.28 19.43
C VAL A 425 4.81 14.98 19.52
N GLU A 426 4.98 15.84 20.52
CA GLU A 426 6.16 16.68 20.63
C GLU A 426 7.37 15.95 21.23
N HIS A 427 7.16 15.04 22.19
CA HIS A 427 8.25 14.49 23.01
C HIS A 427 8.43 12.97 22.93
N VAL A 428 7.38 12.23 22.57
CA VAL A 428 7.42 10.76 22.55
C VAL A 428 7.55 10.22 21.13
N GLU A 429 6.75 10.70 20.18
CA GLU A 429 6.82 10.27 18.78
C GLU A 429 8.23 10.42 18.17
N PRO A 430 9.00 11.50 18.47
CA PRO A 430 10.39 11.62 18.02
C PRO A 430 11.30 10.49 18.52
N ILE A 431 11.03 9.88 19.68
CA ILE A 431 11.80 8.75 20.20
C ILE A 431 11.69 7.55 19.27
N PHE A 432 10.51 7.33 18.67
CA PHE A 432 10.26 6.18 17.82
C PHE A 432 10.89 6.31 16.44
N SER A 433 10.96 7.54 15.93
CA SER A 433 11.41 7.86 14.58
C SER A 433 12.88 8.29 14.48
N THR A 434 13.49 8.69 15.60
CA THR A 434 14.89 9.11 15.64
C THR A 434 15.81 7.89 15.59
N PRO A 435 16.70 7.77 14.59
CA PRO A 435 17.67 6.69 14.54
C PRO A 435 18.65 6.74 15.71
N GLY A 436 18.96 5.58 16.28
CA GLY A 436 20.01 5.44 17.28
C GLY A 436 21.42 5.48 16.67
N PRO A 437 22.47 5.31 17.50
CA PRO A 437 23.86 5.26 17.03
C PRO A 437 24.15 4.16 16.00
N ASP A 438 23.31 3.13 15.95
CA ASP A 438 23.35 2.04 14.98
C ASP A 438 22.64 2.37 13.65
N GLY A 439 22.07 3.57 13.52
CA GLY A 439 21.37 4.04 12.33
C GLY A 439 19.94 3.52 12.19
N PHE A 440 19.38 2.85 13.20
CA PHE A 440 18.00 2.35 13.18
C PHE A 440 17.13 3.08 14.21
N ALA A 441 15.92 3.46 13.80
CA ALA A 441 14.88 3.96 14.68
C ALA A 441 14.00 2.80 15.20
N CYS A 442 13.20 3.03 16.23
CA CYS A 442 12.28 2.02 16.75
C CYS A 442 11.31 1.58 15.65
N ILE A 443 10.84 2.53 14.85
CA ILE A 443 9.86 2.32 13.79
C ILE A 443 10.31 1.30 12.73
N ASN A 444 11.62 1.20 12.48
CA ASN A 444 12.15 0.26 11.49
C ASN A 444 12.00 -1.21 11.91
N CYS A 445 11.85 -1.48 13.21
CA CYS A 445 11.61 -2.82 13.74
C CYS A 445 10.16 -3.04 14.17
N HIS A 446 9.41 -1.94 14.34
CA HIS A 446 8.06 -1.95 14.87
C HIS A 446 6.97 -1.72 13.82
N SER A 447 7.33 -1.53 12.54
CA SER A 447 6.39 -1.32 11.44
C SER A 447 5.46 -2.51 11.14
N THR A 448 5.73 -3.68 11.69
CA THR A 448 4.86 -4.87 11.54
C THR A 448 4.64 -5.60 12.88
N HIS A 449 5.05 -4.99 13.98
CA HIS A 449 5.07 -5.65 15.28
C HIS A 449 3.68 -5.68 15.92
N ALA A 450 3.25 -6.84 16.41
CA ALA A 450 1.85 -7.09 16.80
C ALA A 450 1.35 -6.28 18.01
N ILE A 451 2.23 -5.96 18.96
CA ILE A 451 1.85 -5.25 20.20
C ILE A 451 2.15 -3.76 20.10
N LEU A 452 3.42 -3.37 19.93
CA LEU A 452 3.81 -2.00 19.58
C LEU A 452 4.03 -1.91 18.06
N HIS A 453 2.97 -1.64 17.31
CA HIS A 453 3.02 -1.29 15.88
C HIS A 453 3.34 0.21 15.73
N LEU A 454 4.29 0.59 14.89
CA LEU A 454 4.64 2.00 14.67
C LEU A 454 4.67 2.31 13.17
N GLU A 455 3.82 3.23 12.74
CA GLU A 455 3.65 3.64 11.35
C GLU A 455 4.70 4.67 10.95
N SER A 456 5.43 4.41 9.86
CA SER A 456 6.52 5.29 9.44
C SER A 456 6.00 6.60 8.82
N PRO A 457 6.73 7.72 8.95
CA PRO A 457 6.32 9.00 8.39
C PRO A 457 5.95 8.94 6.90
N GLU A 458 4.87 9.65 6.52
CA GLU A 458 4.37 9.76 5.16
C GLU A 458 5.32 10.53 4.22
N THR A 459 5.96 11.59 4.72
CA THR A 459 6.74 12.50 3.87
C THR A 459 8.25 12.34 4.03
N ARG A 460 8.96 12.86 3.02
CA ARG A 460 10.42 12.95 2.91
C ARG A 460 11.11 13.51 4.16
N GLU A 461 10.38 14.26 4.96
CA GLU A 461 10.95 15.07 6.03
C GLU A 461 10.79 14.42 7.41
N GLY A 462 10.16 13.24 7.45
CA GLY A 462 9.80 12.60 8.71
C GLY A 462 8.54 13.17 9.32
N SER A 463 7.71 13.89 8.55
CA SER A 463 6.41 14.31 9.02
C SER A 463 5.45 13.13 8.93
N PHE A 464 4.86 12.82 10.07
CA PHE A 464 3.81 11.83 10.17
C PHE A 464 2.49 12.48 9.82
N SER A 465 1.58 11.67 9.28
CA SER A 465 0.20 12.08 9.38
C SER A 465 -0.31 12.07 10.79
N ILE A 466 -1.26 12.94 11.06
CA ILE A 466 -1.91 12.91 12.36
C ILE A 466 -2.65 11.58 12.55
N GLU A 467 -3.12 10.94 11.48
CA GLU A 467 -3.61 9.56 11.52
C GLU A 467 -2.50 8.60 11.98
N GLN A 468 -1.31 8.67 11.38
CA GLN A 468 -0.15 7.89 11.81
C GLN A 468 0.27 8.16 13.26
N ILE A 469 0.27 9.42 13.70
CA ILE A 469 0.60 9.79 15.09
C ILE A 469 -0.47 9.27 16.05
N ALA A 470 -1.75 9.33 15.66
CA ALA A 470 -2.84 8.77 16.45
C ALA A 470 -2.70 7.23 16.57
N ASN A 471 -2.33 6.55 15.49
CA ASN A 471 -2.09 5.11 15.47
C ASN A 471 -0.89 4.74 16.36
N ASN A 472 0.20 5.51 16.30
CA ASN A 472 1.37 5.32 17.14
C ASN A 472 1.07 5.58 18.62
N TYR A 473 0.29 6.62 18.92
CA TYR A 473 -0.20 6.93 20.27
C TYR A 473 -1.02 5.77 20.84
N GLN A 474 -2.02 5.28 20.11
CA GLN A 474 -2.81 4.10 20.51
C GLN A 474 -1.94 2.88 20.74
N SER A 475 -0.98 2.67 19.86
CA SER A 475 -0.08 1.53 19.94
C SER A 475 0.84 1.59 21.16
N ALA A 476 1.31 2.78 21.53
CA ALA A 476 2.14 3.01 22.71
C ALA A 476 1.41 2.68 24.02
N HIS A 477 0.09 2.94 24.10
CA HIS A 477 -0.72 2.57 25.26
C HIS A 477 -0.74 1.06 25.56
N ARG A 478 -0.54 0.21 24.54
CA ARG A 478 -0.53 -1.25 24.74
C ARG A 478 0.72 -1.77 25.46
N VAL A 479 1.70 -0.90 25.69
CA VAL A 479 3.01 -1.27 26.25
C VAL A 479 3.42 -0.41 27.45
N ILE A 480 2.48 0.30 28.06
CA ILE A 480 2.68 1.06 29.30
C ILE A 480 2.10 0.34 30.53
N ASP A 481 2.67 0.63 31.68
CA ASP A 481 2.15 0.31 33.00
C ASP A 481 1.92 1.65 33.72
N GLU A 482 0.67 2.07 33.81
CA GLU A 482 0.29 3.36 34.41
C GLU A 482 0.52 3.40 35.92
N ALA A 483 0.35 2.26 36.61
CA ALA A 483 0.53 2.17 38.06
C ALA A 483 2.02 2.19 38.44
N ALA A 484 2.87 1.69 37.55
CA ALA A 484 4.31 1.71 37.70
C ALA A 484 4.99 2.07 36.37
N PRO A 485 5.13 3.37 36.01
CA PRO A 485 5.67 3.79 34.72
C PRO A 485 7.03 3.17 34.36
N GLY A 486 7.90 2.94 35.36
CA GLY A 486 9.19 2.27 35.18
C GLY A 486 9.12 0.79 34.79
N ASN A 487 7.97 0.14 35.01
CA ASN A 487 7.72 -1.25 34.60
C ASN A 487 7.24 -1.40 33.16
N SER A 488 6.87 -0.29 32.51
CA SER A 488 6.39 -0.24 31.13
C SER A 488 7.37 -0.89 30.15
N PHE A 489 6.84 -1.68 29.20
CA PHE A 489 7.67 -2.30 28.17
C PHE A 489 8.31 -1.26 27.24
N ILE A 490 7.61 -0.16 26.95
CA ILE A 490 8.12 0.96 26.14
C ILE A 490 9.38 1.60 26.74
N VAL A 491 9.53 1.48 28.07
CA VAL A 491 10.69 1.99 28.82
C VAL A 491 11.77 0.92 28.94
N ARG A 492 11.41 -0.31 29.30
CA ARG A 492 12.37 -1.36 29.64
C ARG A 492 13.00 -2.03 28.43
N LYS A 493 12.20 -2.36 27.40
CA LYS A 493 12.68 -3.10 26.21
C LYS A 493 13.82 -2.36 25.49
N PRO A 494 13.74 -1.05 25.20
CA PRO A 494 14.82 -0.36 24.51
C PRO A 494 16.11 -0.22 25.35
N THR A 495 16.09 -0.55 26.64
CA THR A 495 17.28 -0.58 27.51
C THR A 495 17.86 -1.98 27.73
N SER A 496 17.24 -3.01 27.13
CA SER A 496 17.64 -4.40 27.27
C SER A 496 18.56 -4.86 26.14
N PRO A 497 19.54 -5.73 26.42
CA PRO A 497 20.37 -6.35 25.38
C PRO A 497 19.57 -7.31 24.49
N ARG A 498 20.18 -7.68 23.37
CA ARG A 498 19.59 -8.59 22.36
C ARG A 498 19.47 -10.03 22.87
N GLU A 499 20.43 -10.45 23.67
CA GLU A 499 20.43 -11.72 24.42
C GLU A 499 20.34 -11.35 25.91
N GLY A 500 19.18 -11.59 26.53
CA GLY A 500 18.85 -11.06 27.85
C GLY A 500 19.30 -11.99 28.98
N ALA A 501 20.08 -11.48 29.94
CA ALA A 501 20.48 -12.21 31.15
C ALA A 501 19.33 -12.42 32.17
N ASP A 502 18.32 -11.53 32.17
CA ASP A 502 17.19 -11.52 33.14
C ASP A 502 15.82 -11.76 32.48
N GLY A 503 15.77 -12.45 31.34
CA GLY A 503 14.52 -12.82 30.65
C GLY A 503 13.82 -11.71 29.86
N LEU A 504 14.23 -10.45 29.98
CA LEU A 504 13.74 -9.35 29.14
C LEU A 504 14.76 -8.98 28.06
N ALA A 505 14.61 -9.54 26.87
CA ALA A 505 15.40 -9.22 25.69
C ALA A 505 14.67 -8.27 24.73
N HIS A 506 15.42 -7.50 23.94
CA HIS A 506 14.91 -6.67 22.85
C HIS A 506 15.69 -6.93 21.56
N ALA A 507 15.00 -7.42 20.53
CA ALA A 507 15.61 -7.83 19.27
C ALA A 507 16.31 -6.67 18.54
N GLY A 508 15.83 -5.43 18.73
CA GLY A 508 16.45 -4.21 18.21
C GLY A 508 17.68 -3.74 19.00
N GLY A 509 18.08 -4.45 20.06
CA GLY A 509 19.21 -4.09 20.91
C GLY A 509 18.93 -2.88 21.82
N ILE A 510 19.99 -2.38 22.45
CA ILE A 510 19.89 -1.22 23.35
C ILE A 510 19.80 0.06 22.50
N ARG A 511 18.73 0.84 22.68
CA ARG A 511 18.50 2.12 22.02
C ARG A 511 19.09 3.32 22.76
N TRP A 512 19.18 3.23 24.09
CA TRP A 512 19.89 4.23 24.90
C TRP A 512 20.59 3.55 26.08
N THR A 513 21.86 3.89 26.26
CA THR A 513 22.78 3.27 27.23
C THR A 513 22.53 3.74 28.66
N ASP A 514 22.20 5.02 28.83
CA ASP A 514 22.02 5.65 30.13
C ASP A 514 20.56 5.55 30.59
N LYS A 515 20.16 4.33 30.98
CA LYS A 515 18.78 3.92 31.28
C LYS A 515 17.86 5.04 31.79
N LYS A 516 18.09 5.56 33.01
CA LYS A 516 17.23 6.56 33.67
C LYS A 516 17.60 8.02 33.37
N GLU A 517 18.81 8.25 32.89
CA GLU A 517 19.33 9.59 32.64
C GLU A 517 19.11 10.06 31.19
N SER A 518 18.74 9.14 30.29
CA SER A 518 18.44 9.46 28.91
C SER A 518 17.19 10.34 28.81
N TRP A 519 17.22 11.27 27.85
CA TRP A 519 16.07 12.12 27.59
C TRP A 519 14.86 11.29 27.14
N GLN A 520 15.08 10.20 26.39
CA GLN A 520 14.02 9.29 25.96
C GLN A 520 13.29 8.68 27.15
N TYR A 521 14.03 8.19 28.15
CA TYR A 521 13.44 7.63 29.36
C TYR A 521 12.62 8.68 30.12
N ARG A 522 13.18 9.87 30.32
CA ARG A 522 12.51 10.95 31.05
C ARG A 522 11.23 11.41 30.35
N SER A 523 11.26 11.56 29.03
CA SER A 523 10.08 11.89 28.22
C SER A 523 8.99 10.82 28.34
N LEU A 524 9.35 9.55 28.23
CA LEU A 524 8.38 8.45 28.37
C LEU A 524 7.76 8.39 29.77
N ILE A 525 8.56 8.51 30.83
CA ILE A 525 8.05 8.51 32.21
C ILE A 525 7.16 9.72 32.46
N THR A 526 7.56 10.89 31.97
CA THR A 526 6.76 12.12 32.10
C THR A 526 5.42 11.97 31.38
N TRP A 527 5.44 11.46 30.14
CA TRP A 527 4.23 11.23 29.36
C TRP A 527 3.27 10.25 30.05
N ILE A 528 3.77 9.11 30.56
CA ILE A 528 2.93 8.13 31.28
C ILE A 528 2.33 8.74 32.55
N GLY A 529 3.00 9.71 33.16
CA GLY A 529 2.48 10.46 34.31
C GLY A 529 1.54 11.61 33.96
N LYS A 530 1.44 12.04 32.69
CA LYS A 530 0.66 13.20 32.27
C LYS A 530 -0.67 12.77 31.65
N ARG A 531 -1.77 13.01 32.37
CA ARG A 531 -3.13 12.73 31.87
C ARG A 531 -3.61 13.84 30.96
N ASN A 532 -4.32 13.46 29.89
CA ASN A 532 -4.99 14.39 28.99
C ASN A 532 -6.25 14.99 29.61
N LEU A 533 -6.88 14.25 30.53
CA LEU A 533 -8.07 14.65 31.25
C LEU A 533 -7.86 14.46 32.75
N ASP A 534 -8.15 15.49 33.52
CA ASP A 534 -8.09 15.42 34.98
C ASP A 534 -9.48 15.13 35.55
N ALA A 535 -9.53 14.23 36.54
CA ALA A 535 -10.68 14.09 37.41
C ALA A 535 -10.73 15.30 38.36
N GLN A 536 -11.87 15.99 38.43
CA GLN A 536 -12.14 16.96 39.49
C GLN A 536 -12.58 16.23 40.75
#